data_AF-A0A6B2DK17-F1
#
_entry.id   AF-A0A6B2DK17-F1
#
_cell.length_a   1.000
_cell.length_b   1.000
_cell.length_c   1.000
_cell.angle_alpha   90.00
_cell.angle_beta   90.00
_cell.angle_gamma   90.00
#
_symmetry.space_group_name_H-M   'P 1'
#
loop_
_entity.id
_entity.type
_entity.pdbx_description
1 polymer ?
#
loop_
_entity_poly.entity_id
_entity_poly.type
_entity_poly.pdbx_seq_one_letter_code
_entity_poly.pdbx_strand_id
1 'polypeptide(L)'
;AWAHDVVYDAKPGEDERASAAWAREALDGVAEAHVARVEGLILATITHDAPPGDHLATALLDADLAVLGAPPDRYAAYAEGVRQEYAKYPDDVWREGRAAVLEGMLARELYRSEAARARWATAAEKNLTAELTHWRGGRTDHR
;
A
#
# COMPACT_ATOMS: atom_id res chain seq x y z
N ALA A 1 8.29 7.83 7.17
CA ALA A 1 8.33 6.38 6.97
C ALA A 1 7.81 5.64 8.20
N TRP A 2 8.42 5.69 9.38
CA TRP A 2 7.98 4.83 10.50
C TRP A 2 6.55 5.06 11.00
N ALA A 3 6.03 6.27 10.90
CA ALA A 3 4.72 6.63 11.46
C ALA A 3 3.55 6.61 10.45
N HIS A 4 3.76 6.23 9.18
CA HIS A 4 2.70 6.36 8.17
C HIS A 4 1.52 5.42 8.37
N ASP A 5 1.76 4.22 8.92
CA ASP A 5 0.74 3.21 9.25
C ASP A 5 0.79 2.82 10.74
N VAL A 6 1.10 3.78 11.64
CA VAL A 6 1.15 3.49 13.09
C VAL A 6 -0.23 3.19 13.67
N VAL A 7 -1.27 3.77 13.09
CA VAL A 7 -2.67 3.39 13.28
C VAL A 7 -3.12 2.63 12.04
N TYR A 8 -3.62 1.40 12.22
CA TYR A 8 -4.11 0.56 11.14
C TYR A 8 -5.35 -0.23 11.61
N ASP A 9 -6.54 0.28 11.30
CA ASP A 9 -7.84 -0.36 11.58
C ASP A 9 -8.50 -0.93 10.30
N ALA A 10 -7.75 -1.00 9.20
CA ALA A 10 -8.21 -1.40 7.87
C ALA A 10 -9.31 -0.47 7.33
N LYS A 11 -9.16 0.84 7.56
CA LYS A 11 -10.08 1.90 7.10
C LYS A 11 -9.30 2.94 6.28
N PRO A 12 -9.20 2.74 4.95
CA PRO A 12 -8.47 3.65 4.06
C PRO A 12 -8.94 5.10 4.21
N GLY A 13 -7.98 6.00 4.28
CA GLY A 13 -8.16 7.43 4.57
C GLY A 13 -8.27 7.76 6.06
N GLU A 14 -9.00 6.97 6.85
CA GLU A 14 -9.14 7.21 8.30
C GLU A 14 -7.86 6.85 9.05
N ASP A 15 -7.27 5.72 8.71
CA ASP A 15 -6.03 5.21 9.33
C ASP A 15 -4.86 6.18 9.14
N GLU A 16 -4.70 6.74 7.94
CA GLU A 16 -3.66 7.71 7.61
C GLU A 16 -3.88 9.04 8.35
N ARG A 17 -5.14 9.49 8.47
CA ARG A 17 -5.48 10.70 9.25
C ARG A 17 -5.22 10.48 10.74
N ALA A 18 -5.53 9.30 11.27
CA ALA A 18 -5.25 8.95 12.65
C ALA A 18 -3.74 8.83 12.91
N SER A 19 -3.00 8.20 11.99
CA SER A 19 -1.54 8.11 12.02
C SER A 19 -0.89 9.50 11.96
N ALA A 20 -1.41 10.40 11.14
CA ALA A 20 -0.97 11.78 11.07
C ALA A 20 -1.21 12.55 12.38
N ALA A 21 -2.40 12.40 12.98
CA ALA A 21 -2.71 13.00 14.28
C ALA A 21 -1.80 12.46 15.39
N TRP A 22 -1.60 11.14 15.44
CA TRP A 22 -0.66 10.50 16.35
C TRP A 22 0.76 11.04 16.18
N ALA A 23 1.21 11.21 14.93
CA ALA A 23 2.56 11.72 14.65
C ALA A 23 2.76 13.14 15.18
N ARG A 24 1.72 13.99 15.14
CA ARG A 24 1.80 15.34 15.73
C ARG A 24 1.99 15.27 17.25
N GLU A 25 1.26 14.40 17.94
CA GLU A 25 1.39 14.19 19.39
C GLU A 25 2.77 13.60 19.75
N ALA A 26 3.24 12.63 18.98
CA ALA A 26 4.52 11.96 19.20
C ALA A 26 5.74 12.87 18.95
N LEU A 27 5.57 13.94 18.17
CA LEU A 27 6.62 14.92 17.85
C LEU A 27 6.51 16.21 18.69
N ASP A 28 5.87 16.15 19.86
CA ASP A 28 5.85 17.30 20.77
C ASP A 28 7.27 17.82 21.07
N GLY A 29 7.41 19.14 21.11
CA GLY A 29 8.70 19.83 21.26
C GLY A 29 9.57 19.90 19.99
N VAL A 30 9.16 19.29 18.87
CA VAL A 30 9.81 19.48 17.56
C VAL A 30 9.29 20.74 16.88
N ALA A 31 10.12 21.40 16.06
CA ALA A 31 9.71 22.58 15.31
C ALA A 31 8.53 22.27 14.37
N GLU A 32 7.50 23.13 14.38
CA GLU A 32 6.24 22.93 13.63
C GLU A 32 6.47 22.65 12.14
N ALA A 33 7.46 23.29 11.51
CA ALA A 33 7.78 23.06 10.11
C ALA A 33 8.13 21.58 9.80
N HIS A 34 8.78 20.88 10.74
CA HIS A 34 9.07 19.45 10.60
C HIS A 34 7.85 18.58 10.91
N VAL A 35 7.05 18.96 11.90
CA VAL A 35 5.80 18.25 12.26
C VAL A 35 4.82 18.28 11.10
N ALA A 36 4.52 19.48 10.58
CA ALA A 36 3.67 19.66 9.41
C ALA A 36 4.20 18.91 8.17
N ARG A 37 5.53 18.81 8.04
CA ARG A 37 6.13 18.05 6.95
C ARG A 37 5.90 16.55 7.10
N VAL A 38 6.06 15.99 8.30
CA VAL A 38 5.78 14.57 8.58
C VAL A 38 4.30 14.27 8.37
N GLU A 39 3.42 15.10 8.89
CA GLU A 39 1.97 15.01 8.69
C GLU A 39 1.61 14.97 7.20
N GLY A 40 2.11 15.93 6.41
CA GLY A 40 1.86 15.97 4.96
C GLY A 40 2.41 14.75 4.21
N LEU A 41 3.53 14.17 4.66
CA LEU A 41 4.07 12.93 4.10
C LEU A 41 3.19 11.72 4.42
N ILE A 42 2.61 11.64 5.63
CA ILE A 42 1.67 10.59 5.99
C ILE A 42 0.38 10.74 5.19
N LEU A 43 -0.19 11.94 5.12
CA LEU A 43 -1.44 12.16 4.38
C LEU A 43 -1.30 11.90 2.87
N ALA A 44 -0.08 12.01 2.31
CA ALA A 44 0.18 11.67 0.91
C ALA A 44 -0.05 10.17 0.59
N THR A 45 -0.03 9.28 1.59
CA THR A 45 -0.30 7.84 1.39
C THR A 45 -1.78 7.55 1.17
N ILE A 46 -2.70 8.49 1.46
CA ILE A 46 -4.14 8.32 1.21
C ILE A 46 -4.43 8.16 -0.29
N THR A 47 -3.84 9.06 -1.10
CA THR A 47 -4.05 9.06 -2.55
C THR A 47 -2.90 8.37 -3.29
N HIS A 48 -1.85 7.97 -2.56
CA HIS A 48 -0.54 7.65 -3.09
C HIS A 48 -0.11 8.67 -4.15
N ASP A 49 -0.26 9.97 -3.89
CA ASP A 49 0.13 11.04 -4.81
C ASP A 49 1.08 12.08 -4.20
N ALA A 50 1.97 12.62 -5.04
CA ALA A 50 3.02 13.53 -4.63
C ALA A 50 3.12 14.68 -5.64
N PRO A 51 3.18 15.95 -5.18
CA PRO A 51 3.41 17.09 -6.07
C PRO A 51 4.71 16.95 -6.87
N PRO A 52 4.77 17.47 -8.11
CA PRO A 52 6.01 17.50 -8.88
C PRO A 52 7.14 18.18 -8.11
N GLY A 53 8.30 17.52 -8.04
CA GLY A 53 9.48 18.02 -7.31
C GLY A 53 9.51 17.66 -5.83
N ASP A 54 8.46 17.04 -5.27
CA ASP A 54 8.50 16.52 -3.91
C ASP A 54 9.21 15.15 -3.85
N HIS A 55 10.54 15.20 -3.73
CA HIS A 55 11.38 14.00 -3.68
C HIS A 55 11.18 13.14 -2.42
N LEU A 56 10.83 13.75 -1.28
CA LEU A 56 10.62 13.01 -0.03
C LEU A 56 9.29 12.26 -0.06
N ALA A 57 8.23 12.88 -0.57
CA ALA A 57 6.95 12.20 -0.77
C ALA A 57 7.10 11.10 -1.81
N THR A 58 7.75 11.39 -2.94
CA THR A 58 8.06 10.39 -3.97
C THR A 58 8.77 9.17 -3.39
N ALA A 59 9.85 9.39 -2.64
CA ALA A 59 10.62 8.31 -2.04
C ALA A 59 9.81 7.51 -1.00
N LEU A 60 8.97 8.18 -0.21
CA LEU A 60 8.11 7.53 0.77
C LEU A 60 7.08 6.62 0.08
N LEU A 61 6.36 7.14 -0.93
CA LEU A 61 5.32 6.41 -1.64
C LEU A 61 5.89 5.23 -2.44
N ASP A 62 7.05 5.42 -3.07
CA ASP A 62 7.75 4.33 -3.77
C ASP A 62 8.20 3.23 -2.80
N ALA A 63 8.68 3.61 -1.61
CA ALA A 63 9.13 2.66 -0.59
C ALA A 63 7.97 1.90 0.05
N ASP A 64 6.83 2.57 0.24
CA ASP A 64 5.60 1.97 0.77
C ASP A 64 5.12 0.82 -0.14
N LEU A 65 5.10 1.05 -1.46
CA LEU A 65 4.69 0.05 -2.44
C LEU A 65 5.79 -0.96 -2.82
N ALA A 66 7.00 -0.86 -2.25
CA ALA A 66 8.16 -1.67 -2.66
C ALA A 66 7.94 -3.19 -2.46
N VAL A 67 7.07 -3.59 -1.53
CA VAL A 67 6.74 -5.01 -1.31
C VAL A 67 6.08 -5.65 -2.54
N LEU A 68 5.36 -4.87 -3.36
CA LEU A 68 4.71 -5.37 -4.57
C LEU A 68 5.76 -5.88 -5.56
N GLY A 69 6.90 -5.20 -5.67
CA GLY A 69 8.04 -5.60 -6.51
C GLY A 69 9.04 -6.56 -5.84
N ALA A 70 8.69 -7.17 -4.70
CA ALA A 70 9.55 -8.13 -4.04
C ALA A 70 9.71 -9.45 -4.85
N PRO A 71 10.75 -10.26 -4.56
CA PRO A 71 10.83 -11.62 -5.07
C PRO A 71 9.53 -12.41 -4.83
N PRO A 72 9.13 -13.32 -5.75
CA PRO A 72 7.80 -13.96 -5.71
C PRO A 72 7.46 -14.68 -4.41
N ASP A 73 8.45 -15.32 -3.79
CA ASP A 73 8.36 -15.99 -2.49
C ASP A 73 8.06 -15.00 -1.35
N ARG A 74 8.74 -13.84 -1.34
CA ARG A 74 8.46 -12.77 -0.36
C ARG A 74 7.09 -12.12 -0.61
N TYR A 75 6.72 -11.91 -1.88
CA TYR A 75 5.40 -11.39 -2.22
C TYR A 75 4.28 -12.36 -1.80
N ALA A 76 4.45 -13.67 -2.02
CA ALA A 76 3.48 -14.68 -1.62
C ALA A 76 3.28 -14.70 -0.09
N ALA A 77 4.36 -14.59 0.69
CA ALA A 77 4.27 -14.47 2.15
C ALA A 77 3.54 -13.19 2.58
N TYR A 78 3.78 -12.07 1.89
CA TYR A 78 3.02 -10.83 2.10
C TYR A 78 1.52 -11.04 1.81
N ALA A 79 1.16 -11.57 0.64
CA ALA A 79 -0.23 -11.78 0.23
C ALA A 79 -0.99 -12.72 1.18
N GLU A 80 -0.34 -13.79 1.64
CA GLU A 80 -0.89 -14.70 2.66
C GLU A 80 -1.11 -13.99 4.00
N GLY A 81 -0.17 -13.15 4.43
CA GLY A 81 -0.33 -12.32 5.62
C GLY A 81 -1.57 -11.41 5.53
N VAL A 82 -1.77 -10.76 4.38
CA VAL A 82 -2.98 -9.95 4.15
C VAL A 82 -4.24 -10.84 4.17
N ARG A 83 -4.22 -12.04 3.56
CA ARG A 83 -5.38 -12.96 3.63
C ARG A 83 -5.75 -13.30 5.07
N GLN A 84 -4.75 -13.56 5.92
CA GLN A 84 -4.94 -13.92 7.33
C GLN A 84 -5.52 -12.76 8.15
N GLU A 85 -5.03 -11.55 7.94
CA GLU A 85 -5.55 -10.35 8.60
C GLU A 85 -7.04 -10.11 8.30
N TYR A 86 -7.45 -10.45 7.07
CA TYR A 86 -8.82 -10.33 6.60
C TYR A 86 -9.61 -11.64 6.71
N ALA A 87 -9.15 -12.61 7.53
CA ALA A 87 -9.80 -13.92 7.73
C ALA A 87 -11.24 -13.82 8.27
N LYS A 88 -11.60 -12.69 8.89
CA LYS A 88 -12.98 -12.39 9.32
C LYS A 88 -13.98 -12.31 8.16
N TYR A 89 -13.52 -12.03 6.95
CA TYR A 89 -14.37 -11.98 5.76
C TYR A 89 -14.46 -13.36 5.08
N PRO A 90 -15.67 -13.78 4.68
CA PRO A 90 -15.87 -14.98 3.85
C PRO A 90 -15.02 -14.98 2.58
N ASP A 91 -14.66 -16.16 2.09
CA ASP A 91 -13.75 -16.33 0.96
C ASP A 91 -14.26 -15.69 -0.34
N ASP A 92 -15.56 -15.73 -0.61
CA ASP A 92 -16.18 -15.11 -1.78
C ASP A 92 -16.09 -13.57 -1.71
N VAL A 93 -16.41 -12.98 -0.55
CA VAL A 93 -16.29 -11.54 -0.30
C VAL A 93 -14.83 -11.09 -0.38
N TRP A 94 -13.92 -11.85 0.23
CA TRP A 94 -12.48 -11.58 0.15
C TRP A 94 -11.98 -11.60 -1.29
N ARG A 95 -12.32 -12.64 -2.06
CA ARG A 95 -11.87 -12.78 -3.46
C ARG A 95 -12.33 -11.60 -4.31
N GLU A 96 -13.59 -11.21 -4.19
CA GLU A 96 -14.13 -10.07 -4.94
C GLU A 96 -13.44 -8.76 -4.55
N GLY A 97 -13.35 -8.47 -3.24
CA GLY A 97 -12.71 -7.27 -2.74
C GLY A 97 -11.22 -7.20 -3.09
N ARG A 98 -10.48 -8.30 -2.88
CA ARG A 98 -9.05 -8.38 -3.19
C ARG A 98 -8.79 -8.25 -4.68
N ALA A 99 -9.58 -8.89 -5.53
CA ALA A 99 -9.47 -8.73 -6.98
C ALA A 99 -9.67 -7.26 -7.40
N ALA A 100 -10.66 -6.56 -6.84
CA ALA A 100 -10.88 -5.15 -7.13
C ALA A 100 -9.70 -4.26 -6.71
N VAL A 101 -9.06 -4.53 -5.55
CA VAL A 101 -7.84 -3.82 -5.13
C VAL A 101 -6.70 -4.05 -6.11
N LEU A 102 -6.45 -5.30 -6.49
CA LEU A 102 -5.38 -5.67 -7.43
C LEU A 102 -5.61 -5.04 -8.82
N GLU A 103 -6.85 -5.07 -9.32
CA GLU A 103 -7.24 -4.41 -10.57
C GLU A 103 -7.01 -2.90 -10.49
N GLY A 104 -7.40 -2.26 -9.38
CA GLY A 104 -7.15 -0.83 -9.15
C GLY A 104 -5.68 -0.46 -9.00
N MET A 105 -4.82 -1.38 -8.54
CA MET A 105 -3.37 -1.21 -8.54
C MET A 105 -2.79 -1.32 -9.96
N LEU A 106 -3.21 -2.33 -10.72
CA LEU A 106 -2.75 -2.55 -12.11
C LEU A 106 -3.22 -1.45 -13.09
N ALA A 107 -4.30 -0.74 -12.78
CA ALA A 107 -4.85 0.32 -13.62
C ALA A 107 -4.09 1.67 -13.53
N ARG A 108 -3.09 1.78 -12.65
CA ARG A 108 -2.33 3.02 -12.43
C ARG A 108 -0.83 2.77 -12.39
N GLU A 109 -0.07 3.85 -12.51
CA GLU A 109 1.36 3.81 -12.30
C GLU A 109 1.68 3.76 -10.80
N LEU A 110 2.26 2.64 -10.35
CA LEU A 110 2.54 2.38 -8.93
C LEU A 110 3.78 3.13 -8.42
N TYR A 111 4.81 3.25 -9.25
CA TYR A 111 6.11 3.81 -8.86
C TYR A 111 6.37 5.12 -9.59
N ARG A 112 6.77 6.13 -8.83
CA ARG A 112 6.90 7.53 -9.23
C ARG A 112 8.30 7.87 -9.68
N SER A 113 9.33 7.45 -8.95
CA SER A 113 10.71 7.67 -9.39
C SER A 113 11.12 6.69 -10.49
N GLU A 114 12.03 7.13 -11.36
CA GLU A 114 12.66 6.25 -12.35
C GLU A 114 13.39 5.08 -11.67
N ALA A 115 14.07 5.36 -10.55
CA ALA A 115 14.78 4.35 -9.78
C ALA A 115 13.85 3.25 -9.24
N ALA A 116 12.69 3.63 -8.69
CA ALA A 116 11.69 2.67 -8.22
C ALA A 116 11.06 1.88 -9.38
N ARG A 117 10.74 2.53 -10.49
CA ARG A 117 10.23 1.87 -11.70
C ARG A 117 11.20 0.83 -12.23
N ALA A 118 12.47 1.20 -12.41
CA ALA A 118 13.51 0.29 -12.88
C ALA A 118 13.73 -0.89 -11.92
N ARG A 119 13.54 -0.66 -10.61
CA ARG A 119 13.77 -1.68 -9.58
C ARG A 119 12.60 -2.65 -9.39
N TRP A 120 11.36 -2.16 -9.47
CA TRP A 120 10.20 -2.90 -8.95
C TRP A 120 9.02 -3.05 -9.92
N ALA A 121 8.89 -2.21 -10.95
CA ALA A 121 7.67 -2.15 -11.77
C ALA A 121 7.33 -3.51 -12.41
N THR A 122 8.28 -4.11 -13.13
CA THR A 122 8.06 -5.39 -13.82
C THR A 122 7.78 -6.54 -12.84
N ALA A 123 8.41 -6.55 -11.67
CA ALA A 123 8.17 -7.58 -10.67
C ALA A 123 6.78 -7.41 -10.04
N ALA A 124 6.38 -6.17 -9.74
CA ALA A 124 5.07 -5.85 -9.20
C ALA A 124 3.94 -6.24 -10.14
N GLU A 125 4.04 -5.90 -11.42
CA GLU A 125 3.04 -6.29 -12.42
C GLU A 125 2.86 -7.81 -12.48
N LYS A 126 3.96 -8.57 -12.48
CA LYS A 126 3.92 -10.05 -12.47
C LYS A 126 3.26 -10.59 -11.20
N ASN A 127 3.65 -10.08 -10.04
CA ASN A 127 3.12 -10.52 -8.75
C ASN A 127 1.62 -10.24 -8.62
N LEU A 128 1.20 -9.01 -8.91
CA LEU A 128 -0.20 -8.58 -8.86
C LEU A 128 -1.07 -9.37 -9.84
N THR A 129 -0.58 -9.58 -11.07
CA THR A 129 -1.30 -10.35 -12.10
C THR A 129 -1.43 -11.83 -11.72
N ALA A 130 -0.38 -12.43 -11.16
CA ALA A 130 -0.42 -13.81 -10.70
C ALA A 130 -1.43 -13.98 -9.57
N GLU A 131 -1.43 -13.07 -8.60
CA GLU A 131 -2.41 -13.08 -7.50
C GLU A 131 -3.85 -12.87 -8.01
N LEU A 132 -4.05 -11.91 -8.91
CA LEU A 132 -5.37 -11.65 -9.50
C LEU A 132 -5.91 -12.88 -10.24
N THR A 133 -5.04 -13.56 -11.01
CA THR A 133 -5.39 -14.78 -11.72
C THR A 133 -5.78 -15.90 -10.75
N HIS A 134 -5.05 -16.05 -9.64
CA HIS A 134 -5.37 -17.02 -8.59
C HIS A 134 -6.78 -16.80 -8.03
N TRP A 135 -7.12 -15.57 -7.65
CA TRP A 135 -8.43 -15.27 -7.07
C TRP A 135 -9.59 -15.35 -8.08
N ARG A 136 -9.36 -14.99 -9.34
CA ARG A 136 -10.37 -15.11 -10.41
C ARG A 136 -10.57 -16.57 -10.89
N GLY A 137 -9.51 -17.38 -10.88
CA GLY A 137 -9.53 -18.78 -11.30
C GLY A 137 -10.24 -19.72 -10.33
N GLY A 138 -10.33 -19.36 -9.04
CA GLY A 138 -10.96 -20.18 -8.01
C GLY A 138 -12.50 -20.26 -8.04
N ARG A 139 -13.18 -19.73 -9.06
CA ARG A 139 -14.67 -19.77 -9.16
C ARG A 139 -15.24 -21.09 -9.70
N THR A 140 -14.42 -22.03 -10.13
CA THR A 140 -14.88 -23.34 -10.60
C THR A 140 -14.73 -24.38 -9.51
N ASP A 141 -15.78 -24.58 -8.70
CA ASP A 141 -16.28 -25.89 -8.30
C ASP A 141 -17.42 -25.72 -7.29
N HIS A 142 -18.65 -25.69 -7.79
CA HIS A 142 -19.82 -26.26 -7.11
C HIS A 142 -20.56 -27.08 -8.17
N ARG A 143 -20.31 -28.40 -8.15
CA ARG A 143 -21.17 -29.41 -8.75
C ARG A 143 -22.45 -29.54 -7.94
#